data_AF-A0A2V9LUV2-F1
#
_entry.id   AF-A0A2V9LUV2-F1
#
_cell.length_a   1.000
_cell.length_b   1.000
_cell.length_c   1.000
_cell.angle_alpha   90.00
_cell.angle_beta   90.00
_cell.angle_gamma   90.00
#
_symmetry.space_group_name_H-M   'P 1'
#
loop_
_entity.id
_entity.type
_entity.pdbx_description
1 polymer ?
#
loop_
_entity_poly.entity_id
_entity_poly.type
_entity_poly.pdbx_seq_one_letter_code
_entity_poly.pdbx_strand_id
1 'polypeptide(L)'
;MSEPPFEIVVADYSSSMEEWQRAYSAPKSELPELTAEQKETARSFKISEEEYARGVLAGLYGQERMKHRARRLGDHVQSILDEWGSGDRVVAVIYDTDKLRWILGIQTAGGTSHVAFPRELADDIIDWGLREQLKELKARLVQGLGREVASKNK
;
A
#
# COMPACT_ATOMS: atom_id res chain seq x y z
N MET A 1 1.89 -2.97 -17.86
CA MET A 1 2.07 -3.81 -16.66
C MET A 1 0.72 -4.43 -16.36
N SER A 2 0.63 -5.75 -16.16
CA SER A 2 -0.65 -6.43 -15.90
C SER A 2 -1.20 -6.06 -14.52
N GLU A 3 -2.52 -6.02 -14.36
CA GLU A 3 -3.18 -5.82 -13.07
C GLU A 3 -2.80 -6.95 -12.08
N PRO A 4 -2.67 -6.65 -10.77
CA PRO A 4 -2.44 -7.67 -9.77
C PRO A 4 -3.65 -8.62 -9.66
N PRO A 5 -3.46 -9.90 -9.31
CA PRO A 5 -4.56 -10.87 -9.16
C PRO A 5 -5.38 -10.66 -7.87
N PHE A 6 -5.15 -9.56 -7.15
CA PHE A 6 -5.78 -9.21 -5.88
C PHE A 6 -6.19 -7.75 -5.87
N GLU A 7 -7.18 -7.43 -5.04
CA GLU A 7 -7.66 -6.06 -4.87
C GLU A 7 -6.65 -5.20 -4.11
N ILE A 8 -6.47 -3.94 -4.52
CA ILE A 8 -5.67 -2.95 -3.79
C ILE A 8 -6.57 -1.81 -3.37
N VAL A 9 -6.64 -1.57 -2.05
CA VAL A 9 -7.40 -0.47 -1.47
C VAL A 9 -6.45 0.42 -0.69
N VAL A 10 -6.20 1.63 -1.21
CA VAL A 10 -5.46 2.67 -0.50
C VAL A 10 -6.44 3.80 -0.22
N ALA A 11 -6.83 3.93 1.05
CA ALA A 11 -7.62 5.07 1.49
C ALA A 11 -6.75 6.33 1.52
N ASP A 12 -7.34 7.45 1.09
CA ASP A 12 -6.83 8.81 1.24
C ASP A 12 -5.60 9.23 0.39
N TYR A 13 -5.38 10.54 0.31
CA TYR A 13 -4.26 11.20 -0.34
C TYR A 13 -3.18 11.53 0.70
N SER A 14 -2.15 10.68 0.80
CA SER A 14 -0.95 11.02 1.58
C SER A 14 0.23 11.29 0.64
N SER A 15 0.79 12.49 0.73
CA SER A 15 1.94 12.92 -0.07
C SER A 15 3.18 13.18 0.81
N SER A 16 4.36 12.74 0.40
CA SER A 16 5.64 13.10 1.03
C SER A 16 6.11 14.49 0.57
N MET A 17 7.12 15.02 1.26
CA MET A 17 7.78 16.27 0.87
C MET A 17 8.39 16.18 -0.53
N GLU A 18 8.93 15.02 -0.91
CA GLU A 18 9.49 14.79 -2.25
C GLU A 18 8.41 14.81 -3.32
N GLU A 19 7.23 14.25 -3.05
CA GLU A 19 6.09 14.27 -3.96
C GLU A 19 5.52 15.68 -4.14
N TRP A 20 5.47 16.44 -3.05
CA TRP A 20 5.18 17.87 -3.10
C TRP A 20 6.19 18.63 -3.96
N GLN A 21 7.49 18.43 -3.73
CA GLN A 21 8.55 19.09 -4.51
C GLN A 21 8.48 18.71 -5.99
N ARG A 22 8.19 17.44 -6.30
CA ARG A 22 7.98 16.95 -7.66
C ARG A 22 6.78 17.64 -8.31
N ALA A 23 5.64 17.73 -7.61
CA ALA A 23 4.44 18.39 -8.12
C ALA A 23 4.62 19.90 -8.32
N TYR A 24 5.38 20.57 -7.44
CA TYR A 24 5.73 21.99 -7.60
C TYR A 24 6.72 22.24 -8.75
N SER A 25 7.51 21.25 -9.10
CA SER A 25 8.44 21.33 -10.25
C SER A 25 7.81 20.90 -11.58
N ALA A 26 6.62 20.27 -11.55
CA ALA A 26 5.95 19.79 -12.75
C ALA A 26 5.47 20.95 -13.66
N PRO A 27 5.53 20.77 -15.00
CA PRO A 27 5.00 21.76 -15.93
C PRO A 27 3.48 21.88 -15.82
N LYS A 28 2.92 23.05 -16.16
CA LYS A 28 1.48 23.30 -16.05
C LYS A 28 0.62 22.32 -16.85
N SER A 29 1.15 21.79 -17.95
CA SER A 29 0.48 20.79 -18.79
C SER A 29 0.28 19.44 -18.11
N GLU A 30 1.01 19.16 -17.04
CA GLU A 30 0.86 17.93 -16.23
C GLU A 30 -0.06 18.12 -15.03
N LEU A 31 -0.53 19.35 -14.78
CA LEU A 31 -1.44 19.60 -13.67
C LEU A 31 -2.82 19.02 -13.97
N PRO A 32 -3.45 18.35 -12.98
CA PRO A 32 -4.78 17.80 -13.15
C PRO A 32 -5.80 18.93 -13.32
N GLU A 33 -6.82 18.67 -14.11
CA GLU A 33 -7.98 19.56 -14.18
C GLU A 33 -8.75 19.51 -12.85
N LEU A 34 -9.02 20.67 -12.27
CA LEU A 34 -9.79 20.77 -11.04
C LEU A 34 -11.29 20.64 -11.32
N THR A 35 -11.97 19.85 -10.48
CA THR A 35 -13.43 19.81 -10.40
C THR A 35 -14.00 21.13 -9.91
N ALA A 36 -15.29 21.36 -10.12
CA ALA A 36 -15.96 22.58 -9.65
C ALA A 36 -15.82 22.78 -8.13
N GLU A 37 -15.96 21.69 -7.36
CA GLU A 37 -15.80 21.67 -5.91
C GLU A 37 -14.36 22.01 -5.48
N GLN A 38 -13.35 21.44 -6.16
CA GLN A 38 -11.95 21.76 -5.89
C GLN A 38 -11.61 23.22 -6.19
N LYS A 39 -12.17 23.78 -7.27
CA LYS A 39 -12.03 25.23 -7.58
C LYS A 39 -12.67 26.10 -6.51
N GLU A 40 -13.84 25.73 -6.02
CA GLU A 40 -14.51 26.44 -4.92
C GLU A 40 -13.72 26.35 -3.61
N THR A 41 -13.15 25.19 -3.34
CA THR A 41 -12.26 24.96 -2.21
C THR A 41 -11.02 25.85 -2.31
N ALA A 42 -10.33 25.87 -3.44
CA ALA A 42 -9.17 26.73 -3.69
C ALA A 42 -9.49 28.22 -3.40
N ARG A 43 -10.64 28.70 -3.89
CA ARG A 43 -11.12 30.06 -3.63
C ARG A 43 -11.36 30.32 -2.14
N SER A 44 -11.99 29.37 -1.44
CA SER A 44 -12.26 29.48 0.00
C SER A 44 -10.98 29.57 0.83
N PHE A 45 -9.95 28.82 0.44
CA PHE A 45 -8.62 28.88 1.05
C PHE A 45 -7.74 30.03 0.55
N LYS A 46 -8.24 30.86 -0.38
CA LYS A 46 -7.53 31.99 -1.00
C LYS A 46 -6.22 31.60 -1.69
N ILE A 47 -6.16 30.37 -2.23
CA ILE A 47 -5.04 29.89 -3.04
C ILE A 47 -5.42 29.83 -4.51
N SER A 48 -4.43 29.92 -5.40
CA SER A 48 -4.69 29.85 -6.84
C SER A 48 -5.14 28.45 -7.26
N GLU A 49 -5.94 28.35 -8.34
CA GLU A 49 -6.29 27.04 -8.92
C GLU A 49 -5.04 26.25 -9.32
N GLU A 50 -3.99 26.91 -9.80
CA GLU A 50 -2.71 26.26 -10.12
C GLU A 50 -2.05 25.65 -8.87
N GLU A 51 -1.98 26.40 -7.78
CA GLU A 51 -1.40 25.94 -6.52
C GLU A 51 -2.20 24.78 -5.93
N TYR A 52 -3.53 24.86 -5.97
CA TYR A 52 -4.40 23.76 -5.57
C TYR A 52 -4.18 22.51 -6.45
N ALA A 53 -4.08 22.69 -7.78
CA ALA A 53 -3.82 21.59 -8.72
C ALA A 53 -2.46 20.92 -8.49
N ARG A 54 -1.43 21.66 -8.06
CA ARG A 54 -0.15 21.08 -7.62
C ARG A 54 -0.32 20.21 -6.38
N GLY A 55 -1.14 20.65 -5.41
CA GLY A 55 -1.49 19.82 -4.25
C GLY A 55 -2.22 18.53 -4.63
N VAL A 56 -3.17 18.61 -5.55
CA VAL A 56 -3.86 17.42 -6.09
C VAL A 56 -2.86 16.49 -6.78
N LEU A 57 -1.95 17.03 -7.60
CA LEU A 57 -0.91 16.24 -8.26
C LEU A 57 0.04 15.54 -7.27
N ALA A 58 0.44 16.22 -6.19
CA ALA A 58 1.22 15.62 -5.11
C ALA A 58 0.47 14.45 -4.45
N GLY A 59 -0.83 14.63 -4.20
CA GLY A 59 -1.70 13.56 -3.71
C GLY A 59 -1.78 12.37 -4.66
N LEU A 60 -1.89 12.61 -5.97
CA LEU A 60 -1.88 11.55 -6.99
C LEU A 60 -0.56 10.78 -7.00
N TYR A 61 0.59 11.46 -6.92
CA TYR A 61 1.87 10.77 -6.80
C TYR A 61 1.95 9.90 -5.54
N GLY A 62 1.48 10.43 -4.41
CA GLY A 62 1.37 9.68 -3.16
C GLY A 62 0.51 8.42 -3.29
N GLN A 63 -0.65 8.54 -3.93
CA GLN A 63 -1.54 7.41 -4.17
C GLN A 63 -0.88 6.34 -5.06
N GLU A 64 -0.21 6.75 -6.13
CA GLU A 64 0.50 5.82 -7.03
C GLU A 64 1.66 5.11 -6.31
N ARG A 65 2.43 5.84 -5.48
CA ARG A 65 3.45 5.22 -4.62
C ARG A 65 2.83 4.16 -3.71
N MET A 66 1.72 4.49 -3.04
CA MET A 66 1.07 3.57 -2.11
C MET A 66 0.49 2.34 -2.81
N LYS A 67 -0.12 2.49 -3.99
CA LYS A 67 -0.57 1.36 -4.83
C LYS A 67 0.60 0.46 -5.22
N HIS A 68 1.73 1.05 -5.62
CA HIS A 68 2.93 0.29 -5.96
C HIS A 68 3.47 -0.49 -4.75
N ARG A 69 3.50 0.13 -3.55
CA ARG A 69 3.89 -0.54 -2.31
C ARG A 69 2.94 -1.68 -1.95
N ALA A 70 1.63 -1.45 -2.05
CA ALA A 70 0.60 -2.47 -1.82
C ALA A 70 0.79 -3.69 -2.73
N ARG A 71 1.06 -3.45 -4.02
CA ARG A 71 1.35 -4.51 -4.99
C ARG A 71 2.58 -5.31 -4.58
N ARG A 72 3.70 -4.65 -4.29
CA ARG A 72 4.95 -5.32 -3.89
C ARG A 72 4.77 -6.16 -2.63
N LEU A 73 4.02 -5.66 -1.65
CA LEU A 73 3.70 -6.41 -0.43
C LEU A 73 2.86 -7.65 -0.74
N GLY A 74 1.79 -7.50 -1.54
CA GLY A 74 0.95 -8.61 -1.98
C GLY A 74 1.74 -9.69 -2.71
N ASP A 75 2.62 -9.29 -3.63
CA ASP A 75 3.49 -10.20 -4.38
C ASP A 75 4.47 -10.96 -3.45
N HIS A 76 5.06 -10.28 -2.47
CA HIS A 76 5.94 -10.92 -1.48
C HIS A 76 5.20 -11.94 -0.63
N VAL A 77 4.00 -11.58 -0.16
CA VAL A 77 3.18 -12.50 0.64
C VAL A 77 2.72 -13.68 -0.19
N GLN A 78 2.28 -13.46 -1.43
CA GLN A 78 1.91 -14.55 -2.33
C GLN A 78 3.07 -15.52 -2.56
N SER A 79 4.28 -15.02 -2.79
CA SER A 79 5.48 -15.87 -2.93
C SER A 79 5.73 -16.73 -1.69
N ILE A 80 5.48 -16.20 -0.49
CA ILE A 80 5.62 -16.97 0.76
C ILE A 80 4.53 -18.05 0.88
N LEU A 81 3.30 -17.74 0.49
CA LEU A 81 2.20 -18.71 0.50
C LEU A 81 2.44 -19.84 -0.52
N ASP A 82 3.00 -19.51 -1.68
CA ASP A 82 3.38 -20.46 -2.72
C ASP A 82 4.52 -21.38 -2.24
N GLU A 83 5.54 -20.83 -1.56
CA GLU A 83 6.62 -21.61 -0.91
C GLU A 83 6.09 -22.62 0.11
N TRP A 84 4.96 -22.32 0.76
CA TRP A 84 4.32 -23.21 1.72
C TRP A 84 3.47 -24.31 1.09
N GLY A 85 3.15 -24.20 -0.21
CA GLY A 85 2.39 -25.21 -0.94
C GLY A 85 0.95 -25.38 -0.45
N SER A 86 0.37 -24.39 0.25
CA SER A 86 -0.96 -24.51 0.85
C SER A 86 -2.13 -24.27 -0.10
N GLY A 87 -1.88 -23.69 -1.29
CA GLY A 87 -2.96 -23.24 -2.20
C GLY A 87 -3.66 -21.95 -1.75
N ASP A 88 -3.25 -21.38 -0.62
CA ASP A 88 -3.70 -20.06 -0.14
C ASP A 88 -3.30 -18.96 -1.12
N ARG A 89 -4.16 -17.94 -1.25
CA ARG A 89 -3.94 -16.81 -2.16
C ARG A 89 -4.23 -15.48 -1.50
N VAL A 90 -3.44 -14.47 -1.81
CA VAL A 90 -3.76 -13.08 -1.50
C VAL A 90 -4.96 -12.67 -2.36
N VAL A 91 -5.98 -12.09 -1.74
CA VAL A 91 -7.18 -11.59 -2.42
C VAL A 91 -7.36 -10.08 -2.26
N ALA A 92 -6.78 -9.48 -1.22
CA ALA A 92 -6.82 -8.04 -1.00
C ALA A 92 -5.58 -7.53 -0.26
N VAL A 93 -5.16 -6.31 -0.57
CA VAL A 93 -4.17 -5.53 0.17
C VAL A 93 -4.75 -4.15 0.47
N ILE A 94 -4.95 -3.86 1.76
CA ILE A 94 -5.64 -2.66 2.22
C ILE A 94 -4.67 -1.84 3.08
N TYR A 95 -4.58 -0.53 2.82
CA TYR A 95 -3.93 0.40 3.73
C TYR A 95 -4.96 1.05 4.66
N ASP A 96 -4.84 0.75 5.95
CA ASP A 96 -5.63 1.34 7.03
C ASP A 96 -4.87 2.58 7.54
N THR A 97 -5.29 3.75 7.05
CA THR A 97 -4.66 5.06 7.34
C THR A 97 -4.79 5.44 8.81
N ASP A 98 -5.93 5.13 9.43
CA ASP A 98 -6.21 5.49 10.83
C ASP A 98 -5.28 4.76 11.80
N LYS A 99 -4.92 3.51 11.47
CA LYS A 99 -4.06 2.67 12.30
C LYS A 99 -2.64 2.49 11.74
N LEU A 100 -2.31 3.22 10.66
CA LEU A 100 -1.01 3.19 9.99
C LEU A 100 -0.50 1.75 9.74
N ARG A 101 -1.33 0.91 9.13
CA ARG A 101 -1.02 -0.50 8.93
C ARG A 101 -1.55 -1.04 7.61
N TRP A 102 -0.91 -2.10 7.13
CA TRP A 102 -1.38 -2.88 6.00
C TRP A 102 -2.21 -4.06 6.49
N ILE A 103 -3.28 -4.38 5.77
CA ILE A 103 -4.12 -5.54 6.02
C ILE A 103 -4.15 -6.37 4.74
N LEU A 104 -3.72 -7.62 4.83
CA LEU A 104 -3.82 -8.58 3.75
C LEU A 104 -5.01 -9.50 3.98
N GLY A 105 -5.92 -9.54 2.99
CA GLY A 105 -6.93 -10.58 2.88
C GLY A 105 -6.32 -11.80 2.20
N ILE A 106 -6.33 -12.94 2.88
CA ILE A 106 -5.78 -14.20 2.39
C ILE A 106 -6.91 -15.22 2.35
N GLN A 107 -7.22 -15.70 1.15
CA GLN A 107 -8.16 -16.81 0.97
C GLN A 107 -7.46 -18.11 1.35
N THR A 108 -8.04 -18.81 2.31
CA THR A 108 -7.67 -20.15 2.75
C THR A 108 -8.81 -21.13 2.46
N ALA A 109 -8.58 -22.43 2.70
CA ALA A 109 -9.65 -23.44 2.64
C ALA A 109 -10.79 -23.17 3.63
N GLY A 110 -10.52 -22.50 4.76
CA GLY A 110 -11.51 -22.16 5.79
C GLY A 110 -12.23 -20.82 5.58
N GLY A 111 -11.93 -20.10 4.49
CA GLY A 111 -12.43 -18.76 4.22
C GLY A 111 -11.32 -17.70 4.16
N THR A 112 -11.71 -16.43 4.18
CA THR A 112 -10.76 -15.31 4.10
C THR A 112 -10.27 -14.90 5.49
N SER A 113 -8.97 -15.04 5.73
CA SER A 113 -8.29 -14.53 6.93
C SER A 113 -7.69 -13.15 6.65
N HIS A 114 -7.71 -12.27 7.65
CA HIS A 114 -7.13 -10.94 7.56
C HIS A 114 -5.89 -10.85 8.45
N VAL A 115 -4.74 -10.55 7.86
CA VAL A 115 -3.48 -10.43 8.58
C VAL A 115 -2.98 -9.00 8.51
N ALA A 116 -2.72 -8.40 9.68
CA ALA A 116 -2.32 -7.01 9.79
C ALA A 116 -0.81 -6.86 10.05
N PHE A 117 -0.19 -5.88 9.38
CA PHE A 117 1.24 -5.58 9.44
C PHE A 117 1.44 -4.08 9.71
N PRO A 118 2.28 -3.70 10.68
CA PRO A 118 2.70 -2.30 10.83
C PRO A 118 3.27 -1.77 9.53
N ARG A 119 3.02 -0.49 9.24
CA ARG A 119 3.52 0.16 8.03
C ARG A 119 5.04 0.01 7.92
N GLU A 120 5.77 0.24 9.00
CA GLU A 120 7.23 0.24 9.03
C GLU A 120 7.80 -1.12 8.64
N LEU A 121 7.20 -2.20 9.17
CA LEU A 121 7.62 -3.56 8.83
C LEU A 121 7.39 -3.84 7.34
N ALA A 122 6.21 -3.51 6.81
CA ALA A 122 5.92 -3.68 5.39
C ALA A 122 6.89 -2.85 4.53
N ASP A 123 7.17 -1.61 4.96
CA ASP A 123 8.05 -0.71 4.27
C ASP A 123 9.49 -1.24 4.22
N ASP A 124 10.00 -1.76 5.33
CA ASP A 124 11.33 -2.37 5.40
C ASP A 124 11.45 -3.60 4.50
N ILE A 125 10.40 -4.43 4.43
CA ILE A 125 10.36 -5.62 3.57
C ILE A 125 10.40 -5.19 2.10
N ILE A 126 9.60 -4.19 1.73
CA ILE A 126 9.52 -3.67 0.37
C ILE A 126 10.86 -3.04 -0.04
N ASP A 127 11.47 -2.23 0.83
CA ASP A 127 12.63 -1.44 0.44
C ASP A 127 13.94 -2.22 0.54
N TRP A 128 14.08 -3.09 1.54
CA TRP A 128 15.37 -3.72 1.87
C TRP A 128 15.36 -5.25 1.81
N GLY A 129 14.20 -5.91 1.91
CA GLY A 129 14.10 -7.37 1.81
C GLY A 129 14.98 -8.15 2.79
N LEU A 130 15.30 -7.55 3.93
CA LEU A 130 16.25 -8.10 4.90
C LEU A 130 15.72 -9.40 5.53
N ARG A 131 16.64 -10.35 5.79
CA ARG A 131 16.30 -11.71 6.26
C ARG A 131 15.50 -11.72 7.56
N GLU A 132 15.78 -10.81 8.50
CA GLU A 132 15.08 -10.77 9.79
C GLU A 132 13.65 -10.27 9.64
N GLN A 133 13.42 -9.26 8.79
CA GLN A 133 12.10 -8.74 8.47
C GLN A 133 11.26 -9.77 7.71
N LEU A 134 11.88 -10.57 6.84
CA LEU A 134 11.21 -11.71 6.21
C LEU A 134 10.82 -12.81 7.22
N LYS A 135 11.62 -13.05 8.26
CA LYS A 135 11.25 -13.97 9.34
C LYS A 135 10.07 -13.43 10.14
N GLU A 136 10.09 -12.15 10.49
CA GLU A 136 8.99 -11.49 11.20
C GLU A 136 7.69 -11.50 10.37
N LEU A 137 7.79 -11.25 9.06
CA LEU A 137 6.66 -11.38 8.12
C LEU A 137 6.08 -12.79 8.15
N LYS A 138 6.94 -13.81 8.00
CA LYS A 138 6.53 -15.23 8.04
C LYS A 138 5.89 -15.59 9.38
N ALA A 139 6.45 -15.13 10.50
CA ALA A 139 5.91 -15.37 11.84
C ALA A 139 4.50 -14.79 12.00
N ARG A 140 4.29 -13.54 11.55
CA ARG A 140 2.97 -12.90 11.57
C ARG A 140 1.96 -13.56 10.66
N LEU A 141 2.38 -14.01 9.48
CA LEU A 141 1.52 -14.78 8.58
C LEU A 141 1.08 -16.11 9.22
N VAL A 142 2.02 -16.84 9.83
CA VAL A 142 1.70 -18.09 10.55
C VAL A 142 0.70 -17.82 11.68
N GLN A 143 0.96 -16.81 12.52
CA GLN A 143 0.05 -16.42 13.59
C GLN A 143 -1.32 -15.98 13.07
N GLY A 144 -1.37 -15.10 12.07
CA GLY A 144 -2.60 -14.54 11.51
C GLY A 144 -3.45 -15.56 10.74
N LEU A 145 -2.83 -16.60 10.21
CA LEU A 145 -3.51 -17.73 9.57
C LEU A 145 -3.88 -18.84 10.57
N GLY A 146 -3.54 -18.69 11.85
CA GLY A 146 -3.80 -19.72 12.87
C GLY A 146 -3.02 -21.02 12.63
N ARG A 147 -1.87 -20.94 11.94
CA ARG A 147 -1.00 -22.09 11.70
C ARG A 147 -0.05 -22.28 12.87
N GLU A 148 0.29 -23.52 13.19
CA GLU A 148 1.40 -23.79 14.10
C GLU A 148 2.72 -23.53 13.37
N VAL A 149 3.66 -22.83 14.03
CA VAL A 149 5.04 -22.73 13.53
C VAL A 149 5.59 -24.15 13.55
N ALA A 150 5.72 -24.78 12.39
CA ALA A 150 6.43 -26.04 12.27
C ALA A 150 7.89 -25.76 12.66
N SER A 151 8.19 -25.99 13.94
CA SER A 151 9.54 -25.89 14.50
C SER A 151 10.37 -26.94 13.77
N LYS A 152 11.17 -26.51 12.79
CA LYS A 152 12.17 -27.37 12.19
C LYS A 152 13.25 -27.61 13.25
N ASN A 153 13.01 -28.61 14.10
CA ASN A 153 14.09 -29.30 14.79
C ASN A 153 14.89 -30.04 13.73
N LYS A 154 16.08 -29.52 13.42
CA LYS A 154 17.25 -30.34 13.12
C LYS A 154 18.53 -29.55 13.33
#